data_AF-A0A7L2R8M0-F1
#
_entry.id   AF-A0A7L2R8M0-F1
#
_cell.length_a   1.000
_cell.length_b   1.000
_cell.length_c   1.000
_cell.angle_alpha   90.00
_cell.angle_beta   90.00
_cell.angle_gamma   90.00
#
_symmetry.space_group_name_H-M   'P 1'
#
loop_
_entity.id
_entity.type
_entity.pdbx_description
1 polymer ?
#
loop_
_entity_poly.entity_id
_entity_poly.type
_entity_poly.pdbx_seq_one_letter_code
_entity_poly.pdbx_strand_id
1 'polypeptide(L)'
;DYEDEEEWSPWSPCSTTCGSGNQKRTRSCGYACTATESRTCDLTHCPGAEGEMVFPTEETPFKSDNTTELFNSEVDSCEKWLNCKSDFLTKYLSKVLTDLPSCPCSYPLEAVYSAVNLRDEQQGKSFRWRDASGPKERLDIYKPTARFCLRSMLSLDSTTLAAQHCCYDEHTRLITRGKGAGVPNLISTEFSPELHYKVDMLPWILCKGDWSRYHAVRPPNNGQRCADNPTEEEYLSQLQEAKEY
;
A
#
# COMPACT_ATOMS: atom_id res chain seq x y z
N ASP A 1 -22.56 -36.18 -5.08
CA ASP A 1 -21.23 -36.70 -4.70
C ASP A 1 -20.36 -35.56 -4.25
N TYR A 2 -19.85 -35.71 -3.03
CA TYR A 2 -19.16 -34.70 -2.24
C TYR A 2 -17.81 -34.36 -2.89
N GLU A 3 -17.54 -33.07 -3.12
CA GLU A 3 -16.18 -32.61 -3.39
C GLU A 3 -15.42 -32.64 -2.05
N ASP A 4 -14.54 -33.62 -1.88
CA ASP A 4 -13.64 -33.70 -0.73
C ASP A 4 -12.73 -32.45 -0.72
N GLU A 5 -13.05 -31.47 0.13
CA GLU A 5 -12.08 -30.43 0.50
C GLU A 5 -10.90 -31.11 1.22
N GLU A 6 -9.68 -31.02 0.67
CA GLU A 6 -8.49 -31.54 1.35
C GLU A 6 -8.31 -30.87 2.73
N GLU A 7 -7.89 -31.67 3.71
CA GLU A 7 -7.61 -31.18 5.06
C GLU A 7 -6.52 -30.11 5.08
N TRP A 8 -6.62 -29.17 6.03
CA TRP A 8 -5.60 -28.15 6.22
C TRP A 8 -4.25 -28.74 6.63
N SER A 9 -3.17 -28.18 6.10
CA SER A 9 -1.82 -28.48 6.59
C SER A 9 -1.66 -28.11 8.07
N PRO A 10 -0.67 -28.69 8.76
CA PRO A 10 -0.22 -28.17 10.05
C PRO A 10 0.18 -26.69 9.95
N TRP A 11 0.05 -25.98 11.06
CA TRP A 11 0.55 -24.61 11.19
C TRP A 11 2.07 -24.57 11.07
N SER A 12 2.58 -23.57 10.33
CA SER A 12 4.00 -23.27 10.30
C SER A 12 4.51 -22.88 11.69
N PRO A 13 5.82 -23.00 11.95
CA PRO A 13 6.45 -22.37 13.10
C PRO A 13 6.12 -20.87 13.16
N CYS A 14 6.15 -20.31 14.37
CA CYS A 14 5.97 -18.87 14.56
C CYS A 14 7.07 -18.12 13.80
N SER A 15 6.71 -17.02 13.13
CA SER A 15 7.66 -16.21 12.37
C SER A 15 8.76 -15.58 13.22
N THR A 16 8.54 -15.49 14.53
CA THR A 16 9.49 -15.00 15.53
C THR A 16 9.85 -16.12 16.49
N THR A 17 10.99 -15.97 17.17
CA THR A 17 11.42 -16.89 18.24
C THR A 17 11.07 -16.36 19.64
N CYS A 18 10.55 -15.14 19.74
CA CYS A 18 10.12 -14.46 20.96
C CYS A 18 9.13 -13.34 20.60
N GLY A 19 8.26 -12.94 21.53
CA GLY A 19 7.21 -11.95 21.31
C GLY A 19 6.10 -12.39 20.35
N SER A 20 5.28 -11.45 19.87
CA SER A 20 4.19 -11.71 18.93
C SER A 20 4.71 -11.94 17.51
N GLY A 21 4.31 -13.05 16.90
CA GLY A 21 4.61 -13.43 15.52
C GLY A 21 3.38 -14.00 14.83
N ASN A 22 3.56 -14.56 13.63
CA ASN A 22 2.50 -15.14 12.82
C ASN A 22 2.82 -16.58 12.40
N GLN A 23 1.78 -17.41 12.29
CA GLN A 23 1.83 -18.76 11.71
C GLN A 23 0.88 -18.84 10.52
N LYS A 24 1.23 -19.66 9.53
CA LYS A 24 0.43 -19.89 8.32
C LYS A 24 0.16 -21.37 8.11
N ARG A 25 -0.99 -21.72 7.54
CA ARG A 25 -1.30 -23.06 7.03
C ARG A 25 -1.98 -22.98 5.68
N THR A 26 -1.92 -24.04 4.90
CA THR A 26 -2.44 -24.10 3.52
C THR A 26 -3.31 -25.33 3.31
N ARG A 27 -4.32 -25.23 2.43
CA ARG A 27 -5.06 -26.39 1.90
C ARG A 27 -5.23 -26.27 0.39
N SER A 28 -5.29 -27.38 -0.32
CA SER A 28 -5.68 -27.39 -1.73
C SER A 28 -7.20 -27.27 -1.84
N CYS A 29 -7.70 -26.48 -2.77
CA CYS A 29 -9.15 -26.36 -3.03
C CYS A 29 -9.57 -26.96 -4.39
N GLY A 30 -8.78 -27.90 -4.92
CA GLY A 30 -8.96 -28.47 -6.26
C GLY A 30 -8.21 -27.71 -7.35
N TYR A 31 -8.56 -27.96 -8.62
CA TYR A 31 -8.00 -27.41 -9.88
C TYR A 31 -7.04 -26.21 -9.72
N ALA A 32 -5.79 -26.50 -9.34
CA ALA A 32 -4.69 -25.56 -9.22
C ALA A 32 -4.90 -24.36 -8.25
N CYS A 33 -5.75 -24.48 -7.22
CA CYS A 33 -5.94 -23.44 -6.20
C CYS A 33 -5.43 -23.86 -4.82
N THR A 34 -4.85 -22.91 -4.09
CA THR A 34 -4.35 -23.09 -2.71
C THR A 34 -4.91 -22.00 -1.82
N ALA A 35 -5.71 -22.40 -0.82
CA ALA A 35 -6.20 -21.50 0.22
C ALA A 35 -5.17 -21.40 1.35
N THR A 36 -4.95 -20.19 1.88
CA THR A 36 -3.98 -19.93 2.96
C THR A 36 -4.67 -19.24 4.13
N GLU A 37 -4.43 -19.72 5.35
CA GLU A 37 -4.93 -19.12 6.60
C GLU A 37 -3.75 -18.66 7.46
N SER A 38 -3.92 -17.53 8.17
CA SER A 38 -2.90 -16.93 9.03
C SER A 38 -3.46 -16.66 10.42
N ARG A 39 -2.67 -16.92 11.48
CA ARG A 39 -3.02 -16.57 12.87
C ARG A 39 -1.82 -16.00 13.62
N THR A 40 -2.09 -15.23 14.67
CA THR A 40 -1.06 -14.71 15.59
C THR A 40 -0.57 -15.82 16.54
N CYS A 41 0.72 -15.80 16.86
CA CYS A 41 1.34 -16.61 17.91
C CYS A 41 2.08 -15.68 18.88
N ASP A 42 1.83 -15.82 20.18
CA ASP A 42 2.52 -15.04 21.20
C ASP A 42 3.54 -15.93 21.92
N LEU A 43 4.82 -15.63 21.73
CA LEU A 43 5.94 -16.29 22.40
C LEU A 43 6.48 -15.47 23.57
N THR A 44 7.31 -16.09 24.40
CA THR A 44 7.96 -15.44 25.54
C THR A 44 8.67 -14.15 25.11
N HIS A 45 8.69 -13.14 25.99
CA HIS A 45 9.31 -11.85 25.70
C HIS A 45 10.76 -11.98 25.24
N CYS A 46 11.16 -11.18 24.26
CA CYS A 46 12.51 -11.18 23.72
C CYS A 46 13.51 -10.63 24.75
N PRO A 47 14.57 -11.37 25.12
CA PRO A 47 15.61 -10.86 26.00
C PRO A 47 16.40 -9.75 25.27
N GLY A 48 16.39 -8.54 25.83
CA GLY A 48 17.09 -7.36 25.27
C GLY A 48 16.22 -6.16 24.90
N ALA A 49 14.90 -6.21 25.13
CA ALA A 49 14.01 -5.07 25.01
C ALA A 49 13.79 -4.37 26.37
N GLU A 50 14.88 -3.94 27.01
CA GLU A 50 14.83 -3.04 28.17
C GLU A 50 14.62 -1.61 27.64
N GLY A 51 13.39 -1.29 27.29
CA GLY A 51 12.98 0.01 26.77
C GLY A 51 11.48 0.13 26.85
N GLU A 52 10.99 0.49 28.03
CA GLU A 52 9.58 0.69 28.34
C GLU A 52 8.92 1.66 27.34
N MET A 53 8.17 1.12 26.40
CA MET A 53 6.98 1.79 25.89
C MET A 53 5.79 1.13 26.55
N VAL A 54 5.35 1.73 27.66
CA VAL A 54 4.08 1.41 28.29
C VAL A 54 2.98 1.72 27.29
N PHE A 55 2.40 0.69 26.67
CA PHE A 55 1.06 0.78 26.12
C PHE A 55 0.10 0.86 27.31
N PRO A 56 -0.79 1.87 27.39
CA PRO A 56 -1.86 1.83 28.37
C PRO A 56 -2.77 0.64 28.04
N THR A 57 -2.68 -0.42 28.82
CA THR A 57 -3.78 -1.36 29.01
C THR A 57 -4.82 -0.66 29.88
N GLU A 58 -5.59 0.24 29.27
CA GLU A 58 -6.94 0.48 29.78
C GLU A 58 -7.83 -0.59 29.17
N GLU A 59 -8.05 -1.64 29.96
CA GLU A 59 -9.25 -2.46 29.87
C GLU A 59 -10.44 -1.54 30.14
N THR A 60 -10.89 -0.86 29.09
CA THR A 60 -12.24 -0.30 29.09
C THR A 60 -13.20 -1.49 28.99
N PRO A 61 -14.21 -1.61 29.88
CA PRO A 61 -15.18 -2.68 29.78
C PRO A 61 -15.95 -2.48 28.47
N PHE A 62 -15.68 -3.31 27.47
CA PHE A 62 -16.59 -3.51 26.35
C PHE A 62 -17.86 -4.13 26.93
N LYS A 63 -18.79 -3.26 27.29
CA LYS A 63 -20.14 -3.65 27.65
C LYS A 63 -20.74 -4.31 26.41
N SER A 64 -21.06 -5.58 26.54
CA SER A 64 -21.93 -6.29 25.62
C SER A 64 -23.31 -5.62 25.65
N ASP A 65 -23.54 -4.63 24.79
CA ASP A 65 -24.89 -4.18 24.50
C ASP A 65 -25.40 -4.97 23.28
N ASN A 66 -26.63 -5.46 23.47
CA ASN A 66 -27.32 -6.44 22.66
C ASN A 66 -27.32 -6.12 21.16
N THR A 67 -27.21 -7.20 20.38
CA THR A 67 -27.63 -7.33 18.99
C THR A 67 -29.07 -6.87 18.77
N THR A 68 -29.34 -5.57 18.57
CA THR A 68 -30.50 -5.06 17.79
C THR A 68 -30.43 -3.55 17.43
N GLU A 69 -29.26 -3.00 17.08
CA GLU A 69 -29.19 -1.71 16.34
C GLU A 69 -28.38 -1.89 15.05
N LEU A 70 -28.94 -2.72 14.17
CA LEU A 70 -28.53 -2.85 12.79
C LEU A 70 -29.19 -1.68 12.01
N PHE A 71 -28.36 -0.85 11.37
CA PHE A 71 -28.73 0.27 10.47
C PHE A 71 -29.16 1.59 11.13
N ASN A 72 -28.20 2.33 11.72
CA ASN A 72 -28.16 3.80 11.59
C ASN A 72 -26.85 4.39 12.17
N SER A 73 -25.82 4.49 11.32
CA SER A 73 -24.96 5.68 11.23
C SER A 73 -23.91 5.47 10.13
N GLU A 74 -24.27 5.89 8.92
CA GLU A 74 -23.36 6.19 7.80
C GLU A 74 -22.37 7.31 8.22
N VAL A 75 -21.47 7.03 9.16
CA VAL A 75 -20.29 7.88 9.31
C VAL A 75 -19.26 7.34 8.33
N ASP A 76 -19.19 7.99 7.16
CA ASP A 76 -18.29 7.65 6.06
C ASP A 76 -16.86 7.40 6.59
N SER A 77 -16.43 6.13 6.57
CA SER A 77 -15.11 5.73 7.08
C SER A 77 -13.98 6.33 6.24
N CYS A 78 -14.24 6.64 4.97
CA CYS A 78 -13.34 7.44 4.14
C CYS A 78 -13.25 8.87 4.68
N GLU A 79 -14.38 9.49 5.04
CA GLU A 79 -14.39 10.86 5.57
C GLU A 79 -13.65 10.97 6.91
N LYS A 80 -13.76 9.96 7.77
CA LYS A 80 -12.92 9.87 8.99
C LYS A 80 -11.43 9.80 8.66
N TRP A 81 -11.06 9.03 7.64
CA TRP A 81 -9.66 8.91 7.20
C TRP A 81 -9.15 10.22 6.58
N LEU A 82 -9.93 10.85 5.70
CA LEU A 82 -9.60 12.14 5.06
C LEU A 82 -9.37 13.24 6.10
N ASN A 83 -10.17 13.24 7.16
CA ASN A 83 -10.10 14.23 8.23
C ASN A 83 -9.15 13.84 9.36
N CYS A 84 -8.38 12.74 9.22
CA CYS A 84 -7.42 12.32 10.21
C CYS A 84 -6.24 13.29 10.27
N LYS A 85 -6.25 14.18 11.27
CA LYS A 85 -5.20 15.17 11.51
C LYS A 85 -4.35 14.74 12.69
N SER A 86 -3.08 14.44 12.42
CA SER A 86 -2.08 14.10 13.42
C SER A 86 -0.78 14.84 13.12
N ASP A 87 -0.19 15.49 14.12
CA ASP A 87 1.08 16.20 13.98
C ASP A 87 2.22 15.24 13.63
N PHE A 88 2.19 14.03 14.18
CA PHE A 88 3.12 12.97 13.84
C PHE A 88 2.99 12.59 12.35
N LEU A 89 1.75 12.33 11.90
CA LEU A 89 1.49 11.96 10.51
C LEU A 89 1.93 13.07 9.57
N THR A 90 1.62 14.33 9.89
CA THR A 90 2.00 15.48 9.06
C THR A 90 3.52 15.62 8.92
N LYS A 91 4.26 15.50 10.03
CA LYS A 91 5.74 15.50 10.01
C LYS A 91 6.33 14.30 9.28
N TYR A 92 5.71 13.13 9.40
CA TYR A 92 6.14 11.95 8.68
C TYR A 92 5.91 12.10 7.17
N LEU A 93 4.75 12.62 6.75
CA LEU A 93 4.44 12.84 5.35
C LEU A 93 5.32 13.89 4.69
N SER A 94 5.62 14.99 5.39
CA SER A 94 6.57 15.97 4.86
C SER A 94 7.95 15.34 4.66
N LYS A 95 8.40 14.51 5.61
CA LYS A 95 9.65 13.77 5.51
C LYS A 95 9.66 12.76 4.35
N VAL A 96 8.56 12.05 4.13
CA VAL A 96 8.41 11.14 2.98
C VAL A 96 8.53 11.90 1.66
N LEU A 97 7.85 13.04 1.53
CA LEU A 97 7.90 13.87 0.32
C LEU A 97 9.30 14.43 0.04
N THR A 98 10.11 14.71 1.08
CA THR A 98 11.48 15.18 0.91
C THR A 98 12.48 14.06 0.62
N ASP A 99 12.28 12.88 1.20
CA ASP A 99 13.24 11.76 1.09
C ASP A 99 13.04 10.94 -0.20
N LEU A 100 11.81 10.92 -0.74
CA LEU A 100 11.47 10.11 -1.91
C LEU A 100 11.86 10.83 -3.21
N PRO A 101 12.38 10.09 -4.21
CA PRO A 101 12.70 10.65 -5.51
C PRO A 101 11.45 11.04 -6.30
N SER A 102 11.60 11.97 -7.22
CA SER A 102 10.56 12.32 -8.19
C SER A 102 10.39 11.22 -9.24
N CYS A 103 9.17 11.03 -9.72
CA CYS A 103 8.89 10.06 -10.78
C CYS A 103 9.59 10.46 -12.10
N PRO A 104 10.33 9.54 -12.75
CA PRO A 104 10.82 9.74 -14.12
C PRO A 104 9.67 9.92 -15.10
N CYS A 105 9.79 10.82 -16.07
CA CYS A 105 8.73 11.06 -17.06
C CYS A 105 8.50 9.90 -18.03
N SER A 106 9.50 9.02 -18.21
CA SER A 106 9.40 7.81 -19.02
C SER A 106 9.86 6.58 -18.24
N TYR A 107 9.20 5.45 -18.46
CA TYR A 107 9.62 4.18 -17.86
C TYR A 107 10.95 3.70 -18.47
N PRO A 108 11.97 3.36 -17.66
CA PRO A 108 13.24 2.81 -18.12
C PRO A 108 13.05 1.33 -18.47
N LEU A 109 13.14 0.98 -19.76
CA LEU A 109 12.86 -0.37 -20.26
C LEU A 109 13.76 -1.46 -19.63
N GLU A 110 14.96 -1.09 -19.19
CA GLU A 110 15.91 -1.97 -18.52
C GLU A 110 15.39 -2.44 -17.15
N ALA A 111 14.47 -1.69 -16.53
CA ALA A 111 13.90 -2.03 -15.23
C ALA A 111 13.07 -3.31 -15.24
N VAL A 112 12.57 -3.72 -16.41
CA VAL A 112 11.86 -5.00 -16.59
C VAL A 112 12.74 -6.19 -16.21
N TYR A 113 14.04 -6.10 -16.48
CA TYR A 113 14.97 -7.22 -16.29
C TYR A 113 15.75 -7.13 -14.98
N SER A 114 16.05 -5.92 -14.51
CA SER A 114 16.90 -5.72 -13.34
C SER A 114 16.65 -4.38 -12.67
N ALA A 115 17.11 -4.23 -11.43
CA ALA A 115 17.05 -2.95 -10.75
C ALA A 115 17.93 -1.91 -11.48
N VAL A 116 17.41 -0.71 -11.70
CA VAL A 116 18.10 0.41 -12.37
C VAL A 116 18.48 1.49 -11.37
N ASN A 117 19.55 2.24 -11.66
CA ASN A 117 19.94 3.42 -10.90
C ASN A 117 19.60 4.66 -11.71
N LEU A 118 18.71 5.51 -11.18
CA LEU A 118 18.31 6.76 -11.83
C LEU A 118 18.71 7.94 -10.96
N ARG A 119 19.20 9.01 -11.58
CA ARG A 119 19.52 10.25 -10.90
C ARG A 119 18.27 11.12 -10.80
N ASP A 120 17.98 11.58 -9.60
CA ASP A 120 17.02 12.65 -9.37
C ASP A 120 17.75 13.99 -9.46
N GLU A 121 17.46 14.78 -10.49
CA GLU A 121 18.09 16.08 -10.72
C GLU A 121 17.68 17.14 -9.68
N GLN A 122 16.49 17.02 -9.07
CA GLN A 122 16.04 17.99 -8.07
C GLN A 122 16.77 17.80 -6.74
N GLN A 123 17.03 16.55 -6.37
CA GLN A 123 17.75 16.22 -5.13
C GLN A 123 19.26 16.04 -5.34
N GLY A 124 19.72 15.93 -6.60
CA GLY A 124 21.11 15.64 -6.92
C GLY A 124 21.58 14.24 -6.47
N LYS A 125 20.66 13.33 -6.14
CA LYS A 125 20.93 12.00 -5.58
C LYS A 125 20.49 10.91 -6.55
N SER A 126 21.20 9.78 -6.55
CA SER A 126 20.80 8.59 -7.32
C SER A 126 19.99 7.64 -6.46
N PHE A 127 18.94 7.08 -7.04
CA PHE A 127 18.02 6.16 -6.41
C PHE A 127 17.95 4.86 -7.20
N ARG A 128 17.80 3.76 -6.47
CA ARG A 128 17.59 2.44 -7.06
C ARG A 128 16.10 2.23 -7.27
N TRP A 129 15.74 1.73 -8.44
CA TRP A 129 14.38 1.44 -8.85
C TRP A 129 14.27 0.02 -9.35
N ARG A 130 13.07 -0.55 -9.26
CA ARG A 130 12.75 -1.85 -9.82
C ARG A 130 11.36 -1.82 -10.44
N ASP A 131 11.11 -2.75 -11.34
CA ASP A 131 9.77 -2.99 -11.84
C ASP A 131 8.80 -3.41 -10.72
N ALA A 132 7.62 -2.82 -10.79
CA ALA A 132 6.44 -3.06 -9.96
C ALA A 132 5.19 -3.28 -10.84
N SER A 133 5.38 -3.84 -12.03
CA SER A 133 4.30 -4.13 -12.99
C SER A 133 3.71 -5.54 -12.80
N GLY A 134 4.20 -6.28 -11.80
CA GLY A 134 3.81 -7.67 -11.56
C GLY A 134 2.41 -7.85 -10.96
N PRO A 135 1.83 -9.06 -11.05
CA PRO A 135 0.46 -9.34 -10.61
C PRO A 135 0.23 -9.16 -9.10
N LYS A 136 1.32 -9.13 -8.30
CA LYS A 136 1.26 -8.88 -6.86
C LYS A 136 0.76 -7.48 -6.51
N GLU A 137 0.97 -6.51 -7.40
CA GLU A 137 0.58 -5.12 -7.19
C GLU A 137 -0.89 -4.88 -7.58
N ARG A 138 -1.57 -5.87 -8.18
CA ARG A 138 -3.00 -5.83 -8.55
C ARG A 138 -3.38 -4.54 -9.27
N LEU A 139 -2.56 -4.14 -10.25
CA LEU A 139 -2.75 -2.90 -11.01
C LEU A 139 -4.10 -2.86 -11.72
N ASP A 140 -4.63 -4.03 -12.11
CA ASP A 140 -5.98 -4.20 -12.67
C ASP A 140 -7.09 -3.63 -11.79
N ILE A 141 -6.90 -3.63 -10.47
CA ILE A 141 -7.86 -3.09 -9.50
C ILE A 141 -7.49 -1.66 -9.13
N TYR A 142 -6.24 -1.46 -8.73
CA TYR A 142 -5.85 -0.22 -8.05
C TYR A 142 -5.31 0.87 -8.97
N LYS A 143 -4.89 0.50 -10.18
CA LYS A 143 -4.29 1.36 -11.20
C LYS A 143 -4.70 0.89 -12.61
N PRO A 144 -6.00 0.80 -12.93
CA PRO A 144 -6.50 0.02 -14.07
C PRO A 144 -6.04 0.53 -15.45
N THR A 145 -5.57 1.78 -15.56
CA THR A 145 -5.03 2.35 -16.81
C THR A 145 -3.50 2.32 -16.88
N ALA A 146 -2.83 1.82 -15.84
CA ALA A 146 -1.38 1.67 -15.81
C ALA A 146 -0.96 0.36 -16.49
N ARG A 147 0.03 0.45 -17.38
CA ARG A 147 0.64 -0.72 -18.01
C ARG A 147 1.93 -1.14 -17.32
N PHE A 148 2.71 -0.17 -16.88
CA PHE A 148 3.97 -0.39 -16.18
C PHE A 148 3.99 0.42 -14.90
N CYS A 149 4.63 -0.08 -13.86
CA CYS A 149 4.94 0.71 -12.67
C CYS A 149 6.38 0.46 -12.21
N LEU A 150 6.99 1.49 -11.63
CA LEU A 150 8.28 1.45 -10.98
C LEU A 150 8.11 1.71 -9.49
N ARG A 151 8.94 1.05 -8.69
CA ARG A 151 9.06 1.34 -7.26
C ARG A 151 10.50 1.65 -6.89
N SER A 152 10.72 2.71 -6.12
CA SER A 152 12.03 2.99 -5.53
C SER A 152 12.34 1.95 -4.46
N MET A 153 13.57 1.46 -4.46
CA MET A 153 14.05 0.52 -3.45
C MET A 153 14.45 1.27 -2.18
N LEU A 154 14.30 0.61 -1.03
CA LEU A 154 14.83 1.13 0.22
C LEU A 154 16.36 1.10 0.20
N SER A 155 16.98 2.16 0.73
CA SER A 155 18.42 2.23 0.96
C SER A 155 18.72 2.15 2.46
N LEU A 156 19.96 1.79 2.82
CA LEU A 156 20.38 1.81 4.24
C LEU A 156 20.37 3.22 4.84
N ASP A 157 20.53 4.24 4.00
CA ASP A 157 20.48 5.65 4.40
C ASP A 157 19.03 6.21 4.39
N SER A 158 18.03 5.39 4.06
CA SER A 158 16.64 5.81 4.03
C SER A 158 16.14 6.02 5.46
N THR A 159 15.69 7.24 5.75
CA THR A 159 15.16 7.57 7.08
C THR A 159 13.65 7.35 7.21
N THR A 160 13.04 6.75 6.18
CA THR A 160 11.64 6.33 6.14
C THR A 160 11.54 4.91 5.55
N LEU A 161 10.43 4.24 5.81
CA LEU A 161 10.06 2.95 5.22
C LEU A 161 9.29 3.13 3.89
N ALA A 162 9.15 4.37 3.44
CA ALA A 162 8.36 4.72 2.27
C ALA A 162 9.10 4.37 0.99
N ALA A 163 8.32 4.14 -0.06
CA ALA A 163 8.83 3.94 -1.40
C ALA A 163 8.01 4.75 -2.39
N GLN A 164 8.69 5.45 -3.29
CA GLN A 164 8.02 6.09 -4.41
C GLN A 164 7.50 5.01 -5.35
N HIS A 165 6.24 5.11 -5.75
CA HIS A 165 5.64 4.26 -6.77
C HIS A 165 5.14 5.15 -7.91
N CYS A 166 5.55 4.84 -9.12
CA CYS A 166 5.26 5.61 -10.33
C CYS A 166 4.65 4.68 -11.35
N CYS A 167 3.55 5.08 -11.99
CA CYS A 167 2.89 4.24 -12.99
C CYS A 167 2.84 4.94 -14.35
N TYR A 168 2.84 4.14 -15.40
CA TYR A 168 3.06 4.56 -16.77
C TYR A 168 2.02 3.93 -17.70
N ASP A 169 1.64 4.66 -18.73
CA ASP A 169 0.71 4.18 -19.76
C ASP A 169 1.38 3.17 -20.72
N GLU A 170 0.62 2.67 -21.69
CA GLU A 170 1.13 1.74 -22.71
C GLU A 170 2.27 2.31 -23.55
N HIS A 171 2.39 3.64 -23.61
CA HIS A 171 3.44 4.36 -24.32
C HIS A 171 4.62 4.69 -23.41
N THR A 172 4.70 4.09 -22.22
CA THR A 172 5.76 4.29 -21.22
C THR A 172 5.83 5.70 -20.65
N ARG A 173 4.77 6.53 -20.81
CA ARG A 173 4.72 7.90 -20.27
C ARG A 173 4.14 7.88 -18.88
N LEU A 174 4.73 8.67 -17.98
CA LEU A 174 4.26 8.80 -16.60
C LEU A 174 2.77 9.19 -16.61
N ILE A 175 1.96 8.47 -15.84
CA ILE A 175 0.57 8.85 -15.58
C ILE A 175 0.61 9.82 -14.40
N THR A 176 0.50 11.11 -14.69
CA THR A 176 0.67 12.19 -13.70
C THR A 176 -0.61 12.45 -12.90
N ARG A 177 -1.77 11.98 -13.38
CA ARG A 177 -3.08 12.16 -12.74
C ARG A 177 -4.07 11.06 -13.16
N GLY A 178 -5.24 11.03 -12.54
CA GLY A 178 -6.30 10.06 -12.87
C GLY A 178 -6.13 8.69 -12.21
N LYS A 179 -7.00 7.75 -12.56
CA LYS A 179 -7.18 6.46 -11.85
C LYS A 179 -6.00 5.48 -11.96
N GLY A 180 -5.14 5.65 -12.96
CA GLY A 180 -3.91 4.85 -13.11
C GLY A 180 -2.65 5.48 -12.51
N ALA A 181 -2.72 6.68 -11.95
CA ALA A 181 -1.53 7.36 -11.44
C ALA A 181 -0.98 6.65 -10.19
N GLY A 182 0.33 6.41 -10.17
CA GLY A 182 1.03 5.86 -9.00
C GLY A 182 1.17 6.91 -7.88
N VAL A 183 1.12 6.46 -6.63
CA VAL A 183 1.28 7.31 -5.43
C VAL A 183 2.41 6.78 -4.56
N PRO A 184 3.08 7.60 -3.74
CA PRO A 184 4.07 7.08 -2.81
C PRO A 184 3.42 6.13 -1.79
N ASN A 185 4.05 4.98 -1.58
CA ASN A 185 3.71 4.04 -0.51
C ASN A 185 4.42 4.49 0.76
N LEU A 186 3.70 4.65 1.87
CA LEU A 186 4.31 4.94 3.17
C LEU A 186 5.10 3.74 3.71
N ILE A 187 4.67 2.53 3.36
CA ILE A 187 5.39 1.30 3.67
C ILE A 187 5.70 0.57 2.38
N SER A 188 6.97 0.40 2.08
CA SER A 188 7.43 -0.37 0.92
C SER A 188 6.93 -1.82 1.00
N THR A 189 6.44 -2.35 -0.11
CA THR A 189 6.05 -3.76 -0.23
C THR A 189 7.21 -4.73 0.02
N GLU A 190 8.45 -4.27 -0.17
CA GLU A 190 9.67 -5.02 0.21
C GLU A 190 9.88 -5.14 1.70
N PHE A 191 9.42 -4.16 2.48
CA PHE A 191 9.59 -4.15 3.92
C PHE A 191 8.51 -5.01 4.59
N SER A 192 7.24 -4.72 4.30
CA SER A 192 6.12 -5.52 4.81
C SER A 192 4.90 -5.36 3.90
N PRO A 193 4.52 -6.41 3.14
CA PRO A 193 3.29 -6.43 2.37
C PRO A 193 2.03 -6.23 3.22
N GLU A 194 2.00 -6.77 4.44
CA GLU A 194 0.86 -6.67 5.35
C GLU A 194 0.66 -5.24 5.86
N LEU A 195 1.75 -4.54 6.22
CA LEU A 195 1.67 -3.14 6.63
C LEU A 195 1.37 -2.23 5.45
N HIS A 196 1.97 -2.47 4.28
CA HIS A 196 1.61 -1.77 3.04
C HIS A 196 0.11 -1.88 2.76
N TYR A 197 -0.46 -3.09 2.84
CA TYR A 197 -1.89 -3.28 2.67
C TYR A 197 -2.71 -2.43 3.66
N LYS A 198 -2.34 -2.46 4.96
CA LYS A 198 -3.07 -1.72 5.99
C LYS A 198 -2.97 -0.20 5.87
N VAL A 199 -1.79 0.31 5.50
CA VAL A 199 -1.49 1.75 5.53
C VAL A 199 -1.78 2.41 4.18
N ASP A 200 -1.45 1.75 3.08
CA ASP A 200 -1.49 2.34 1.75
C ASP A 200 -2.75 1.90 0.97
N MET A 201 -3.21 0.65 1.13
CA MET A 201 -4.30 0.09 0.33
C MET A 201 -5.68 0.18 1.01
N LEU A 202 -5.78 -0.09 2.32
CA LEU A 202 -7.05 0.00 3.03
C LEU A 202 -7.73 1.37 2.90
N PRO A 203 -7.04 2.52 2.95
CA PRO A 203 -7.73 3.80 2.78
C PRO A 203 -8.39 3.99 1.42
N TRP A 204 -7.78 3.46 0.35
CA TRP A 204 -8.40 3.45 -0.97
C TRP A 204 -9.69 2.61 -0.97
N ILE A 205 -9.68 1.45 -0.28
CA ILE A 205 -10.85 0.58 -0.11
C ILE A 205 -11.93 1.24 0.75
N LEU A 206 -11.55 1.96 1.82
CA LEU A 206 -12.48 2.72 2.67
C LEU A 206 -13.23 3.79 1.87
N CYS A 207 -12.57 4.38 0.88
CA CYS A 207 -13.17 5.31 -0.08
C CYS A 207 -13.92 4.61 -1.23
N LYS A 208 -14.23 3.32 -1.09
CA LYS A 208 -15.01 2.52 -2.05
C LYS A 208 -14.46 2.54 -3.49
N GLY A 209 -13.17 2.82 -3.64
CA GLY A 209 -12.54 2.95 -4.95
C GLY A 209 -12.62 4.34 -5.58
N ASP A 210 -13.19 5.35 -4.89
CA ASP A 210 -13.03 6.76 -5.26
C ASP A 210 -11.57 7.18 -5.07
N TRP A 211 -10.80 6.97 -6.14
CA TRP A 211 -9.38 7.31 -6.22
C TRP A 211 -9.13 8.80 -6.03
N SER A 212 -10.12 9.67 -6.32
CA SER A 212 -9.95 11.13 -6.26
C SER A 212 -9.81 11.62 -4.83
N ARG A 213 -10.60 11.05 -3.91
CA ARG A 213 -10.51 11.31 -2.46
C ARG A 213 -9.19 10.82 -1.91
N TYR A 214 -8.77 9.63 -2.32
CA TYR A 214 -7.48 9.08 -1.91
C TYR A 214 -6.31 9.95 -2.42
N HIS A 215 -6.33 10.38 -3.69
CA HIS A 215 -5.29 11.25 -4.27
C HIS A 215 -5.24 12.65 -3.64
N ALA A 216 -6.34 13.15 -3.07
CA ALA A 216 -6.34 14.41 -2.32
C ALA A 216 -5.41 14.38 -1.09
N VAL A 217 -5.23 13.20 -0.47
CA VAL A 217 -4.34 12.98 0.68
C VAL A 217 -2.99 12.38 0.27
N ARG A 218 -2.98 11.60 -0.81
CA ARG A 218 -1.81 10.92 -1.38
C ARG A 218 -1.67 11.27 -2.86
N PRO A 219 -1.18 12.48 -3.19
CA PRO A 219 -1.10 12.90 -4.58
C PRO A 219 -0.03 12.10 -5.34
N PRO A 220 -0.25 11.83 -6.65
CA PRO A 220 0.79 11.34 -7.54
C PRO A 220 2.01 12.28 -7.54
N ASN A 221 3.20 11.70 -7.72
CA ASN A 221 4.43 12.48 -7.78
C ASN A 221 4.71 12.91 -9.23
N ASN A 222 4.53 14.20 -9.52
CA ASN A 222 4.99 14.82 -10.76
C ASN A 222 6.08 15.88 -10.49
N GLY A 223 7.04 15.56 -9.61
CA GLY A 223 8.09 16.50 -9.22
C GLY A 223 8.90 17.00 -10.43
N GLN A 224 9.16 16.14 -11.41
CA GLN A 224 9.92 16.50 -12.62
C GLN A 224 9.14 17.38 -13.63
N ARG A 225 7.88 17.73 -13.37
CA ARG A 225 7.03 18.53 -14.27
C ARG A 225 6.87 17.89 -15.65
N CYS A 226 6.61 16.59 -15.66
CA CYS A 226 6.26 15.86 -16.87
C CYS A 226 4.95 16.40 -17.45
N ALA A 227 4.77 16.22 -18.77
CA ALA A 227 3.54 16.57 -19.45
C ALA A 227 2.35 15.83 -18.82
N ASP A 228 1.21 16.51 -18.76
CA ASP A 228 0.01 15.94 -18.19
C ASP A 228 -0.45 14.69 -18.94
N ASN A 229 -0.75 13.64 -18.18
CA ASN A 229 -1.22 12.37 -18.70
C ASN A 229 -2.15 11.72 -17.65
N PRO A 230 -3.43 11.46 -17.97
CA PRO A 230 -4.10 11.63 -19.26
C PRO A 230 -4.43 13.10 -19.61
N THR A 231 -5.05 13.31 -20.78
CA THR A 231 -5.53 14.65 -21.20
C THR A 231 -6.54 15.22 -20.20
N GLU A 232 -6.80 16.53 -20.27
CA GLU A 232 -7.71 17.17 -19.31
C GLU A 232 -9.15 16.64 -19.44
N GLU A 233 -9.63 16.41 -20.66
CA GLU A 233 -10.95 15.83 -20.94
C GLU A 233 -11.09 14.44 -20.34
N GLU A 234 -10.12 13.55 -20.60
CA GLU A 234 -10.10 12.20 -20.03
C GLU A 234 -10.00 12.21 -18.51
N TYR A 235 -9.20 13.11 -17.94
CA TYR A 235 -9.07 13.26 -16.49
C TYR A 235 -10.40 13.68 -15.84
N LEU A 236 -11.10 14.65 -16.43
CA LEU A 236 -12.40 15.10 -15.94
C LEU A 236 -13.46 14.00 -16.05
N SER A 237 -13.45 13.23 -17.15
CA SER A 237 -14.31 12.05 -17.30
C SER A 237 -14.04 11.01 -16.21
N GLN A 238 -12.78 10.65 -15.96
CA GLN A 238 -12.41 9.73 -14.88
C GLN A 238 -12.80 10.25 -13.49
N LEU A 239 -12.74 11.57 -13.28
CA LEU A 239 -13.11 12.20 -12.02
C LEU A 239 -14.63 12.18 -11.79
N GLN A 240 -15.42 12.31 -12.85
CA GLN A 240 -16.86 12.17 -12.78
C GLN A 240 -17.24 10.72 -12.44
N GLU A 241 -16.65 9.73 -13.15
CA GLU A 241 -16.85 8.31 -12.85
C GLU A 241 -16.54 7.97 -11.38
N ALA A 242 -15.49 8.56 -10.80
CA ALA A 242 -15.08 8.29 -9.43
C ALA A 242 -16.11 8.72 -8.37
N LYS A 243 -16.89 9.77 -8.66
CA LYS A 243 -17.88 10.34 -7.74
C LYS A 243 -19.23 9.63 -7.77
N GLU A 244 -19.44 8.75 -8.74
CA GLU A 244 -20.68 8.01 -8.94
C GLU A 244 -20.74 6.70 -8.12
N TYR A 245 -19.67 6.38 -7.38
CA TYR A 245 -19.52 5.21 -6.48
C TYR A 245 -19.57 5.59 -4.99
#